data_AF-A0AAV2BI48-F1
#
_entry.id   AF-A0AAV2BI48-F1
#
_cell.length_a   1.000
_cell.length_b   1.000
_cell.length_c   1.000
_cell.angle_alpha   90.00
_cell.angle_beta   90.00
_cell.angle_gamma   90.00
#
_symmetry.space_group_name_H-M   'P 1'
#
loop_
_entity.id
_entity.type
_entity.pdbx_description
1 polymer ?
#
loop_
_entity_poly.entity_id
_entity_poly.type
_entity_poly.pdbx_seq_one_letter_code
_entity_poly.pdbx_strand_id
1 'polypeptide(L)'
;MLMLDPYYRTLKGFEVLIEKEWISFGHKFSQRIGHGDDKHSDADRSPVFVQFIDCVWQMTRKFPNAFEFNEHFLITILDHLYRCLFG
;
A
#
# COMPACT_ATOMS: atom_id res chain seq x y z
N MET A 1 5.36 7.39 -10.56
CA MET A 1 4.77 6.35 -11.44
C MET A 1 3.27 6.52 -11.58
N LEU A 2 2.49 6.46 -10.49
CA LEU A 2 1.02 6.56 -10.54
C LEU A 2 0.46 7.85 -11.19
N MET A 3 1.17 8.98 -11.08
CA MET A 3 0.80 10.24 -11.74
C MET A 3 1.15 10.27 -13.24
N LEU A 4 2.10 9.46 -13.71
CA LEU A 4 2.66 9.53 -15.06
C LEU A 4 2.08 8.45 -15.98
N ASP A 5 1.92 7.23 -15.46
CA ASP A 5 1.49 6.08 -16.24
C ASP A 5 0.06 5.66 -15.83
N PRO A 6 -0.93 5.80 -16.73
CA PRO A 6 -2.31 5.38 -16.48
C PRO A 6 -2.47 3.89 -16.19
N TYR A 7 -1.55 3.03 -16.65
CA TYR A 7 -1.60 1.59 -16.38
C TYR A 7 -1.70 1.34 -14.88
N TYR A 8 -0.91 2.04 -14.06
CA TYR A 8 -0.90 1.87 -12.61
C TYR A 8 -2.18 2.37 -11.90
N ARG A 9 -3.12 2.99 -12.61
CA ARG A 9 -4.44 3.40 -12.09
C ARG A 9 -5.53 2.37 -12.32
N THR A 10 -5.21 1.29 -13.04
CA THR A 10 -6.05 0.08 -13.13
C THR A 10 -5.88 -0.78 -11.89
N LEU A 11 -6.83 -1.66 -11.59
CA LEU A 11 -6.72 -2.65 -10.50
C LEU A 11 -5.44 -3.48 -10.67
N LYS A 12 -5.28 -4.10 -11.85
CA LYS A 12 -4.12 -4.95 -12.14
C LYS A 12 -2.81 -4.17 -12.11
N GLY A 13 -2.79 -2.97 -12.66
CA GLY A 13 -1.60 -2.15 -12.67
C GLY A 13 -1.20 -1.71 -11.27
N PHE A 14 -2.15 -1.36 -10.40
CA PHE A 14 -1.84 -0.99 -9.03
C PHE A 14 -1.26 -2.15 -8.22
N GLU A 15 -1.80 -3.36 -8.39
CA GLU A 15 -1.18 -4.58 -7.82
C GLU A 15 0.27 -4.74 -8.30
N VAL A 16 0.52 -4.60 -9.61
CA VAL A 16 1.87 -4.68 -10.18
C VAL A 16 2.78 -3.56 -9.64
N LEU A 17 2.25 -2.37 -9.40
CA LEU A 17 3.01 -1.27 -8.80
C LEU A 17 3.50 -1.64 -7.39
N ILE A 18 2.63 -2.26 -6.57
CA ILE A 18 2.98 -2.71 -5.22
C ILE A 18 4.00 -3.85 -5.28
N GLU A 19 3.72 -4.88 -6.07
CA GLU A 19 4.61 -6.04 -6.23
C GLU A 19 6.01 -5.63 -6.70
N LYS A 20 6.07 -4.71 -7.65
CA LYS A 20 7.34 -4.22 -8.18
C LYS A 20 8.02 -3.28 -7.20
N GLU A 21 7.44 -2.12 -6.92
CA GLU A 21 8.17 -1.03 -6.27
C GLU A 21 8.26 -1.17 -4.75
N TRP A 22 7.39 -1.98 -4.13
CA TRP A 22 7.40 -2.20 -2.69
C TRP A 22 7.95 -3.56 -2.32
N ILE A 23 7.44 -4.63 -2.93
CA ILE A 23 7.85 -6.00 -2.55
C ILE A 23 9.20 -6.33 -3.19
N SER A 24 9.32 -6.28 -4.51
CA SER A 24 10.54 -6.70 -5.23
C SER A 24 11.74 -5.81 -4.91
N PHE A 25 11.53 -4.52 -4.67
CA PHE A 25 12.59 -3.58 -4.27
C PHE A 25 12.89 -3.60 -2.75
N GLY A 26 12.23 -4.46 -1.98
CA GLY A 26 12.64 -4.82 -0.63
C GLY A 26 12.17 -3.87 0.48
N HIS A 27 10.98 -3.28 0.35
CA HIS A 27 10.35 -2.62 1.49
C HIS A 27 10.16 -3.64 2.63
N LYS A 28 10.67 -3.31 3.82
CA LYS A 28 10.74 -4.24 4.95
C LYS A 28 9.39 -4.34 5.69
N PHE A 29 8.33 -4.79 5.02
CA PHE A 29 6.97 -4.86 5.56
C PHE A 29 6.91 -5.49 6.96
N SER A 30 7.46 -6.69 7.14
CA SER A 30 7.43 -7.39 8.43
C SER A 30 8.08 -6.60 9.57
N GLN A 31 9.20 -5.90 9.29
CA GLN A 31 9.89 -5.07 10.28
C GLN A 31 9.14 -3.77 10.55
N ARG A 32 8.62 -3.11 9.50
CA ARG A 32 7.95 -1.82 9.61
C ARG A 32 6.59 -1.90 10.31
N ILE A 33 5.91 -3.03 10.17
CA ILE A 33 4.63 -3.29 10.84
C ILE A 33 4.81 -4.04 12.16
N GLY A 34 5.85 -4.89 12.26
CA GLY A 34 6.11 -5.74 13.43
C GLY A 34 5.26 -7.01 13.45
N HIS A 35 5.20 -7.74 12.32
CA HIS A 35 4.44 -8.97 12.20
C HIS A 35 4.95 -10.03 13.19
N GLY A 36 4.08 -10.48 14.10
CA GLY A 36 4.44 -11.51 15.09
C GLY A 36 5.45 -11.08 16.14
N ASP A 37 5.64 -9.77 16.34
CA ASP A 37 6.54 -9.21 17.34
C ASP A 37 5.78 -8.36 18.37
N ASP A 38 6.01 -8.63 19.65
CA ASP A 38 5.37 -7.95 20.78
C ASP A 38 6.09 -6.66 21.20
N LYS A 39 7.22 -6.32 20.57
CA LYS A 39 7.97 -5.09 20.86
C LYS A 39 7.33 -3.87 20.19
N HIS A 40 6.26 -3.37 20.78
CA HIS A 40 5.55 -2.18 20.29
C HIS A 40 6.40 -0.90 20.25
N SER A 41 7.46 -0.82 21.07
CA SER A 41 8.37 0.33 21.12
C SER A 41 9.57 0.22 20.18
N ASP A 42 9.54 -0.72 19.22
CA ASP A 42 10.60 -0.83 18.22
C ASP A 42 10.65 0.44 17.35
N ALA A 43 11.79 1.14 17.39
CA ALA A 43 12.02 2.37 16.64
C ALA A 43 12.04 2.15 15.13
N ASP A 44 12.17 0.91 14.67
CA ASP A 44 12.08 0.56 13.27
C ASP A 44 10.63 0.45 12.77
N ARG A 45 9.62 0.40 13.65
CA ARG A 45 8.21 0.41 13.22
C ARG A 45 7.85 1.78 12.67
N SER A 46 7.27 1.81 11.47
CA SER A 46 6.93 3.07 10.82
C SER A 46 5.84 2.87 9.74
N PRO A 47 4.83 3.75 9.68
CA PRO A 47 3.67 3.59 8.79
C PRO A 47 3.96 4.03 7.35
N VAL A 48 5.12 3.69 6.78
CA VAL A 48 5.57 4.17 5.47
C VAL A 48 4.63 3.73 4.34
N PHE A 49 4.24 2.46 4.32
CA PHE A 49 3.29 1.97 3.32
C PHE A 49 1.88 2.53 3.51
N VAL A 50 1.47 2.77 4.77
CA VAL A 50 0.20 3.42 5.09
C VAL A 50 0.16 4.85 4.55
N GLN A 51 1.25 5.61 4.73
CA GLN A 51 1.38 6.96 4.18
C GLN A 51 1.31 6.96 2.65
N PHE A 52 1.88 5.94 2.00
CA PHE A 52 1.74 5.77 0.56
C PHE A 52 0.28 5.54 0.15
N ILE A 53 -0.44 4.64 0.81
CA ILE A 53 -1.86 4.39 0.51
C ILE A 53 -2.72 5.63 0.79
N ASP A 54 -2.45 6.39 1.85
CA ASP A 54 -3.12 7.68 2.10
C ASP A 54 -2.89 8.65 0.93
N CYS A 55 -1.64 8.80 0.47
CA CYS A 55 -1.34 9.63 -0.71
C CYS A 55 -2.12 9.18 -1.96
N VAL A 56 -2.30 7.87 -2.16
CA VAL A 56 -3.14 7.32 -3.24
C VAL A 56 -4.60 7.71 -3.04
N TRP A 57 -5.14 7.56 -1.83
CA TRP A 57 -6.51 7.98 -1.50
C TRP A 57 -6.74 9.48 -1.70
N GLN A 58 -5.77 10.34 -1.35
CA GLN A 58 -5.87 11.78 -1.62
C GLN A 58 -5.99 12.04 -3.14
N MET A 59 -5.29 11.26 -3.97
CA MET A 59 -5.40 11.37 -5.43
C MET A 59 -6.73 10.86 -5.97
N THR A 60 -7.26 9.74 -5.45
CA THR A 60 -8.59 9.24 -5.87
C THR A 60 -9.68 10.25 -5.52
N ARG A 61 -9.57 10.95 -4.38
CA ARG A 61 -10.48 12.04 -4.01
C ARG A 61 -10.38 13.25 -4.92
N LYS A 62 -9.17 13.66 -5.30
CA LYS A 62 -8.97 14.81 -6.20
C LYS A 62 -9.38 14.50 -7.64
N PHE A 63 -9.27 13.24 -8.07
CA PHE A 63 -9.57 12.81 -9.43
C PHE A 63 -10.50 11.58 -9.45
N PRO A 64 -11.82 11.76 -9.20
CA PRO A 64 -12.76 10.65 -8.99
C PRO A 64 -12.88 9.65 -10.14
N ASN A 65 -12.59 10.08 -11.37
CA ASN A 65 -12.73 9.26 -12.58
C ASN A 65 -11.38 8.77 -13.13
N ALA A 66 -10.27 9.02 -12.44
CA ALA A 66 -8.93 8.69 -12.93
C ALA A 66 -8.43 7.29 -12.52
N PHE A 67 -9.14 6.63 -11.61
CA PHE A 67 -8.75 5.35 -11.02
C PHE A 67 -9.88 4.33 -11.20
N GLU A 68 -9.51 3.10 -11.53
CA GLU A 68 -10.46 1.99 -11.67
C GLU A 68 -10.89 1.45 -10.30
N PHE A 69 -9.99 1.48 -9.33
CA PHE A 69 -10.24 1.01 -7.98
C PHE A 69 -10.88 2.10 -7.10
N ASN A 70 -11.56 1.66 -6.03
CA ASN A 70 -12.27 2.51 -5.09
C ASN A 70 -11.59 2.55 -3.72
N GLU A 71 -12.15 3.34 -2.81
CA GLU A 71 -11.68 3.44 -1.43
C GLU A 71 -11.69 2.10 -0.68
N HIS A 72 -12.72 1.27 -0.91
CA HIS A 72 -12.83 -0.04 -0.27
C HIS A 72 -11.65 -0.97 -0.62
N PHE A 73 -11.15 -0.90 -1.85
CA PHE A 73 -9.95 -1.62 -2.27
C PHE A 73 -8.71 -1.18 -1.48
N LEU A 74 -8.51 0.13 -1.30
CA LEU A 74 -7.37 0.65 -0.54
C LEU A 74 -7.44 0.26 0.95
N ILE A 75 -8.63 0.31 1.55
CA ILE A 75 -8.86 -0.15 2.92
C ILE A 75 -8.57 -1.64 3.03
N THR A 76 -9.03 -2.44 2.07
CA THR A 76 -8.79 -3.89 2.05
C THR A 76 -7.29 -4.21 2.03
N ILE A 77 -6.48 -3.45 1.27
CA ILE A 77 -5.02 -3.61 1.27
C ILE A 77 -4.45 -3.33 2.67
N LEU A 78 -4.88 -2.25 3.32
CA LEU A 78 -4.41 -1.91 4.67
C LEU A 78 -4.87 -2.91 5.73
N ASP A 79 -6.08 -3.46 5.65
CA ASP A 79 -6.53 -4.50 6.56
C ASP A 79 -5.65 -5.76 6.44
N HIS A 80 -5.35 -6.17 5.21
CA HIS A 80 -4.53 -7.37 4.97
C HIS A 80 -3.04 -7.16 5.25
N LEU A 81 -2.56 -5.91 5.21
CA LEU A 81 -1.22 -5.55 5.68
C LEU A 81 -1.01 -5.99 7.13
N TYR A 82 -1.99 -5.80 8.02
CA TYR A 82 -1.85 -6.15 9.44
C TYR A 82 -2.27 -7.58 9.78
N ARG A 83 -3.25 -8.13 9.05
CA ARG A 83 -3.84 -9.44 9.38
C ARG A 83 -2.92 -10.63 9.15
N CYS A 84 -1.84 -10.47 8.38
CA CYS A 84 -0.91 -11.55 8.03
C CYS A 84 -1.60 -12.80 7.44
N LEU A 85 -2.74 -12.60 6.75
CA LEU A 85 -3.52 -13.70 6.15
C LEU A 85 -2.88 -14.24 4.87
N PHE A 86 -2.16 -13.37 4.16
CA PHE A 86 -1.47 -13.65 2.91
C PHE A 86 0.01 -13.32 3.06
N GLY A 87 0.88 -14.03 2.37
CA GLY A 87 2.34 -13.85 2.41
C GLY A 87 3.05 -14.81 1.47
#